data_AF-A7SH37-F1
#
_entry.id   AF-A7SH37-F1
#
_cell.length_a   1.000
_cell.length_b   1.000
_cell.length_c   1.000
_cell.angle_alpha   90.00
_cell.angle_beta   90.00
_cell.angle_gamma   90.00
#
_symmetry.space_group_name_H-M   'P 1'
#
loop_
_entity.id
_entity.type
_entity.pdbx_description
1 polymer ?
#
loop_
_entity_poly.entity_id
_entity_poly.type
_entity_poly.pdbx_seq_one_letter_code
_entity_poly.pdbx_strand_id
1 'polypeptide(L)'
;LSREMERFMMGWLLQRENCPVVYSWRDMGPHFWPRFVKRATCKSKQCSIDPSTQCEPSNSRYFNILRWHCMDDKAIQLLPLWGRHRAVRRSGHWCSWLRFYHPITTECSCAC
;
A
#
# COMPACT_ATOMS: atom_id res chain seq x y z
N LEU A 1 9.57 -18.75 39.54
CA LEU A 1 9.00 -17.45 39.13
C LEU A 1 7.65 -17.28 39.83
N SER A 2 7.39 -16.14 40.47
CA SER A 2 6.05 -15.87 41.01
C SER A 2 5.07 -15.62 39.86
N ARG A 3 3.80 -15.96 40.04
CA ARG A 3 2.74 -15.72 39.03
C ARG A 3 2.58 -14.23 38.67
N GLU A 4 3.06 -13.34 39.52
CA GLU A 4 3.05 -11.90 39.27
C GLU A 4 4.16 -11.48 38.30
N MET A 5 5.37 -12.02 38.50
CA MET A 5 6.51 -11.77 37.61
C MET A 5 6.23 -12.30 36.20
N GLU A 6 5.62 -13.48 36.09
CA GLU A 6 5.24 -14.07 34.80
C GLU A 6 4.25 -13.18 34.03
N ARG A 7 3.21 -12.68 34.70
CA ARG A 7 2.25 -11.75 34.10
C ARG A 7 2.89 -10.44 33.66
N PHE A 8 3.80 -9.89 34.46
CA PHE A 8 4.53 -8.68 34.11
C PHE A 8 5.41 -8.88 32.87
N MET A 9 6.21 -9.96 32.84
CA MET A 9 7.08 -10.27 31.70
C MET A 9 6.28 -10.52 30.42
N MET A 10 5.17 -11.27 30.49
CA MET A 10 4.31 -11.51 29.34
C MET A 10 3.67 -10.20 28.83
N GLY A 11 3.22 -9.33 29.73
CA GLY A 11 2.71 -8.01 29.35
C GLY A 11 3.76 -7.13 28.67
N TRP A 12 4.99 -7.12 29.21
CA TRP A 12 6.10 -6.39 28.62
C TRP A 12 6.46 -6.90 27.22
N LEU A 13 6.51 -8.22 27.03
CA LEU A 13 6.77 -8.84 25.73
C LEU A 13 5.68 -8.47 24.71
N LEU A 14 4.41 -8.62 25.07
CA LEU A 14 3.30 -8.26 24.18
C LEU A 14 3.32 -6.79 23.75
N GLN A 15 3.68 -5.88 24.66
CA GLN A 15 3.81 -4.46 24.34
C GLN A 15 5.01 -4.17 23.42
N ARG A 16 6.10 -4.93 23.55
CA ARG A 16 7.28 -4.79 22.70
C ARG A 16 7.00 -5.28 21.28
N GLU A 17 6.40 -6.45 21.16
CA GLU A 17 6.02 -7.10 19.90
C GLU A 17 4.90 -6.34 19.15
N ASN A 18 4.13 -5.50 19.84
CA ASN A 18 3.11 -4.69 19.21
C ASN A 18 3.72 -3.64 18.25
N CYS A 19 3.38 -3.79 16.97
CA CYS A 19 3.77 -2.91 15.88
C CYS A 19 2.64 -1.93 15.53
N PRO A 20 2.69 -0.68 16.00
CA PRO A 20 1.62 0.28 15.74
C PRO A 20 1.60 0.68 14.27
N VAL A 21 0.40 0.70 13.72
CA VAL A 21 0.12 1.16 12.36
C VAL A 21 -0.19 2.65 12.36
N VAL A 22 0.46 3.42 11.49
CA VAL A 22 0.14 4.83 11.25
C VAL A 22 -0.55 4.95 9.90
N TYR A 23 -1.70 5.62 9.86
CA TYR A 23 -2.37 5.89 8.59
C TYR A 23 -1.93 7.25 8.04
N SER A 24 -1.49 7.25 6.78
CA SER A 24 -1.10 8.46 6.08
C SER A 24 -1.76 8.53 4.71
N TRP A 25 -2.00 9.75 4.22
CA TRP A 25 -2.44 9.99 2.85
C TRP A 25 -1.21 10.09 1.95
N ARG A 26 -1.16 9.26 0.91
CA ARG A 26 -0.12 9.29 -0.11
C ARG A 26 -0.67 9.94 -1.38
N ASP A 27 0.05 10.92 -1.91
CA ASP A 27 -0.22 11.47 -3.23
C ASP A 27 0.35 10.51 -4.31
N MET A 28 -0.53 9.97 -5.14
CA MET A 28 -0.18 9.12 -6.28
C MET A 28 0.20 9.95 -7.52
N GLY A 29 -0.14 11.25 -7.52
CA GLY A 29 0.10 12.17 -8.62
C GLY A 29 -1.17 12.51 -9.41
N PRO A 30 -1.07 13.51 -10.31
CA PRO A 30 -2.22 14.08 -11.01
C PRO A 30 -2.85 13.13 -12.05
N HIS A 31 -2.10 12.12 -12.49
CA HIS A 31 -2.57 11.12 -13.46
C HIS A 31 -3.22 9.90 -12.79
N PHE A 32 -3.50 9.96 -11.49
CA PHE A 32 -4.16 8.86 -10.78
C PHE A 32 -5.49 9.32 -10.20
N TRP A 33 -6.45 8.40 -10.23
CA TRP A 33 -7.74 8.60 -9.61
C TRP A 33 -8.12 7.37 -8.78
N PRO A 34 -8.37 7.54 -7.46
CA PRO A 34 -8.19 8.76 -6.67
C PRO A 34 -6.72 9.20 -6.56
N ARG A 35 -6.45 10.51 -6.53
CA ARG A 35 -5.09 11.06 -6.41
C ARG A 35 -4.47 10.76 -5.05
N PHE A 36 -5.22 11.00 -3.98
CA PHE A 36 -4.77 10.74 -2.61
C PHE A 36 -5.32 9.41 -2.13
N VAL A 37 -4.43 8.55 -1.65
CA VAL A 37 -4.76 7.21 -1.18
C VAL A 37 -4.31 7.06 0.26
N LYS A 38 -5.24 6.69 1.14
CA LYS A 38 -4.93 6.37 2.53
C LYS A 38 -4.23 5.01 2.58
N ARG A 39 -3.05 4.94 3.16
CA ARG A 39 -2.32 3.68 3.38
C ARG A 39 -1.88 3.54 4.83
N ALA A 40 -1.72 2.29 5.26
CA ALA A 40 -0.97 2.00 6.48
C ALA A 40 0.54 2.13 6.21
N THR A 41 1.25 2.67 7.19
CA THR A 41 2.71 2.67 7.27
C THR A 41 3.11 2.16 8.64
N CYS A 42 4.04 1.20 8.67
CA CYS A 42 4.57 0.66 9.91
C CYS A 42 5.57 1.64 10.52
N LYS A 43 5.48 1.88 11.82
CA LYS A 43 6.51 2.63 12.52
C LYS A 43 7.72 1.72 12.68
N SER A 44 8.85 2.08 12.06
CA SER A 44 10.11 1.35 12.26
C SER A 44 10.49 1.40 13.74
N LYS A 45 10.50 0.20 14.35
CA LYS A 45 10.71 -0.05 15.77
C LYS A 45 11.22 -1.49 15.89
N GLN A 46 12.21 -1.71 16.76
CA GLN A 46 12.58 -3.06 17.18
C GLN A 46 11.44 -3.65 18.02
N CYS A 47 10.95 -4.80 17.59
CA CYS A 47 9.78 -5.46 18.17
C CYS A 47 10.13 -6.64 19.06
N SER A 48 11.27 -7.29 18.84
CA SER A 48 11.77 -8.36 19.72
C SER A 48 12.97 -7.94 20.58
N ILE A 49 13.46 -8.88 21.39
CA ILE A 49 14.68 -8.75 22.20
C ILE A 49 15.93 -8.74 21.32
N ASP A 50 15.86 -9.43 20.18
CA ASP A 50 16.91 -9.51 19.18
C ASP A 50 16.93 -8.23 18.31
N PRO A 51 18.12 -7.61 18.11
CA PRO A 51 18.26 -6.40 17.30
C PRO A 51 17.94 -6.56 15.80
N SER A 52 17.88 -7.78 15.29
CA SER A 52 17.62 -8.09 13.87
C SER A 52 16.16 -7.92 13.47
N THR A 53 15.21 -8.02 14.41
CA THR A 53 13.77 -7.94 14.11
C THR A 53 13.23 -6.51 14.15
N GLN A 54 12.40 -6.16 13.16
CA GLN A 54 11.75 -4.86 13.07
C GLN A 54 10.28 -4.98 12.66
N CYS A 55 9.51 -3.94 12.95
CA CYS A 55 8.13 -3.83 12.50
C CYS A 55 8.06 -3.61 10.99
N GLU A 56 7.60 -4.64 10.27
CA GLU A 56 7.46 -4.64 8.81
C GLU A 56 5.99 -4.84 8.39
N PRO A 57 5.61 -4.45 7.16
CA PRO A 57 4.31 -4.74 6.57
C PRO A 57 4.03 -6.25 6.53
N SER A 58 2.98 -6.70 7.22
CA SER A 58 2.63 -8.12 7.29
C SER A 58 1.54 -8.52 6.31
N ASN A 59 0.64 -7.59 6.00
CA ASN A 59 -0.50 -7.84 5.15
C ASN A 59 -0.73 -6.67 4.20
N SER A 60 -1.18 -7.00 2.99
CA SER A 60 -1.51 -6.04 1.95
C SER A 60 -2.81 -6.42 1.26
N ARG A 61 -3.63 -5.41 0.97
CA ARG A 61 -4.84 -5.56 0.16
C ARG A 61 -4.67 -4.85 -1.16
N TYR A 62 -5.28 -5.38 -2.20
CA TYR A 62 -5.33 -4.74 -3.50
C TYR A 62 -6.60 -3.92 -3.60
N PHE A 63 -6.48 -2.69 -4.09
CA PHE A 63 -7.63 -1.88 -4.46
C PHE A 63 -7.52 -1.42 -5.91
N ASN A 64 -8.67 -1.08 -6.48
CA ASN A 64 -8.74 -0.61 -7.85
C ASN A 64 -8.45 0.88 -7.91
N ILE A 65 -7.47 1.24 -8.72
CA ILE A 65 -7.13 2.63 -9.01
C ILE A 65 -7.10 2.83 -10.52
N LEU A 66 -7.40 4.05 -10.96
CA LEU A 66 -7.33 4.45 -12.35
C LEU A 66 -6.04 5.24 -12.59
N ARG A 67 -5.39 4.98 -13.72
CA ARG A 67 -4.27 5.77 -14.23
C ARG A 67 -4.65 6.39 -15.56
N TRP A 68 -4.48 7.69 -15.69
CA TRP A 68 -4.55 8.40 -16.95
C TRP A 68 -3.28 8.12 -17.74
N HIS A 69 -3.43 7.53 -18.92
CA HIS A 69 -2.30 7.20 -19.76
C HIS A 69 -2.58 7.61 -21.21
N CYS A 70 -1.62 8.28 -21.83
CA CYS A 70 -1.64 8.70 -23.23
C CYS A 70 -0.73 7.81 -24.07
N MET A 71 -1.22 7.41 -25.23
CA MET A 71 -0.67 6.39 -26.11
C MET A 71 -0.76 6.84 -27.57
N ASP A 72 0.12 6.31 -28.41
CA ASP A 72 0.11 6.60 -29.85
C ASP A 72 -0.98 5.80 -30.59
N ASP A 73 -1.23 6.16 -31.85
CA ASP A 73 -2.26 5.56 -32.71
C ASP A 73 -2.12 4.03 -32.86
N LYS A 74 -0.90 3.50 -32.76
CA LYS A 74 -0.65 2.05 -32.79
C LYS A 74 -0.96 1.39 -31.43
N ALA A 75 -0.57 2.04 -30.34
CA ALA A 75 -0.66 1.50 -28.99
C ALA A 75 -2.11 1.44 -28.46
N ILE A 76 -3.00 2.34 -28.90
CA ILE A 76 -4.43 2.29 -28.51
C ILE A 76 -5.11 0.97 -28.91
N GLN A 77 -4.63 0.31 -29.97
CA GLN A 77 -5.21 -0.95 -30.44
C GLN A 77 -4.91 -2.12 -29.49
N LEU A 78 -3.90 -1.99 -28.64
CA LEU A 78 -3.53 -2.98 -27.62
C LEU A 78 -4.40 -2.86 -26.35
N LEU A 79 -5.17 -1.79 -26.22
CA LEU A 79 -6.03 -1.61 -25.06
C LEU A 79 -7.24 -2.54 -25.11
N PRO A 80 -7.70 -3.01 -23.93
CA PRO A 80 -9.02 -3.63 -23.82
C PRO A 80 -10.10 -2.69 -24.36
N LEU A 81 -11.18 -3.25 -24.89
CA LEU A 81 -12.30 -2.49 -25.48
C LEU A 81 -12.83 -1.39 -24.55
N TRP A 82 -12.94 -1.67 -23.25
CA TRP A 82 -13.40 -0.71 -22.24
C TRP A 82 -12.47 0.49 -22.04
N GLY A 83 -11.17 0.34 -22.35
CA GLY A 83 -10.18 1.41 -22.34
C GLY A 83 -10.19 2.17 -23.66
N ARG A 84 -10.34 1.46 -24.78
CA ARG A 84 -10.38 2.04 -26.13
C ARG A 84 -11.63 2.89 -26.38
N HIS A 85 -12.81 2.44 -25.95
CA HIS A 85 -14.08 3.15 -26.18
C HIS A 85 -14.17 4.50 -25.43
N ARG A 86 -13.42 4.65 -24.34
CA ARG A 86 -13.34 5.89 -23.55
C ARG A 86 -12.08 6.70 -23.83
N ALA A 87 -11.30 6.30 -24.83
CA ALA A 87 -10.10 7.04 -25.20
C ALA A 87 -10.48 8.35 -25.90
N VAL A 88 -9.78 9.42 -25.53
CA VAL A 88 -9.95 10.76 -26.11
C VAL A 88 -8.64 11.20 -26.74
N ARG A 89 -8.70 11.86 -27.89
CA ARG A 89 -7.52 12.40 -28.55
C ARG A 89 -7.14 13.74 -27.91
N ARG A 90 -5.90 13.86 -27.43
CA ARG A 90 -5.32 15.08 -26.86
C ARG A 90 -3.90 15.27 -27.38
N SER A 91 -3.63 16.45 -27.95
CA SER A 91 -2.29 16.83 -28.45
C SER A 91 -1.63 15.77 -29.35
N GLY A 92 -2.42 15.13 -30.22
CA GLY A 92 -1.92 14.08 -31.13
C GLY A 92 -1.86 12.66 -30.56
N HIS A 93 -2.08 12.47 -29.25
CA HIS A 93 -2.08 11.15 -28.61
C HIS A 93 -3.48 10.74 -28.15
N TRP A 94 -3.72 9.44 -27.99
CA TRP A 94 -4.94 8.89 -27.40
C TRP A 94 -4.77 8.65 -25.92
N CYS A 95 -5.58 9.31 -25.10
CA CYS A 95 -5.52 9.18 -23.65
C CYS A 95 -6.77 8.50 -23.09
N SER A 96 -6.60 7.60 -22.13
CA SER A 96 -7.71 6.92 -21.46
C SER A 96 -7.38 6.60 -20.00
N TRP A 97 -8.42 6.36 -19.21
CA TRP A 97 -8.31 5.85 -17.85
C TRP A 97 -8.13 4.33 -17.86
N LEU A 98 -6.99 3.87 -17.36
CA LEU A 98 -6.67 2.45 -17.22
C LEU A 98 -6.85 2.01 -15.78
N ARG A 99 -7.66 0.98 -15.55
CA ARG A 99 -7.85 0.37 -14.24
C ARG A 99 -6.75 -0.66 -13.98
N PHE A 100 -6.14 -0.59 -12.80
CA PHE A 100 -5.22 -1.61 -12.32
C PHE A 100 -5.34 -1.81 -10.81
N TYR A 101 -4.80 -2.92 -10.33
CA TYR A 101 -4.80 -3.28 -8.91
C TYR A 101 -3.52 -2.74 -8.24
N HIS A 102 -3.68 -1.87 -7.24
CA HIS A 102 -2.56 -1.32 -6.47
C HIS A 102 -2.54 -1.94 -5.06
N PRO A 103 -1.38 -2.46 -4.60
CA PRO A 103 -1.26 -2.98 -3.25
C PRO A 103 -1.18 -1.84 -2.22
N ILE A 104 -1.93 -1.97 -1.13
CA ILE A 104 -1.83 -1.14 0.06
C ILE A 104 -1.59 -2.00 1.27
N THR A 105 -0.59 -1.63 2.07
CA THR A 105 -0.36 -2.22 3.38
C THR A 105 -1.60 -1.99 4.26
N THR A 106 -1.99 -3.01 5.03
CA THR A 106 -3.11 -2.91 6.00
C THR A 106 -2.68 -3.19 7.42
N GLU A 107 -1.67 -4.03 7.61
CA GLU A 107 -1.24 -4.52 8.92
C GLU A 107 0.29 -4.55 8.99
N CYS A 108 0.80 -4.53 10.22
CA CYS A 108 2.23 -4.60 10.53
C CYS A 108 2.46 -5.70 11.56
N SER A 109 3.55 -6.44 11.42
CA SER A 109 3.97 -7.45 12.39
C SER A 109 5.48 -7.37 12.60
N CYS A 110 5.95 -8.02 13.66
CA CYS A 110 7.37 -8.21 13.87
C CYS A 110 7.92 -9.23 12.86
N ALA A 111 8.97 -8.88 12.13
CA ALA A 111 9.65 -9.76 11.17
C ALA A 111 11.17 -9.46 11.12
N CYS A 112 11.93 -10.39 10.55
CA CYS A 112 13.37 -10.27 10.28
C CYS A 112 13.63 -9.74 8.86
#